data_AF-A0A0R0M1Q6-F1
#
_entry.id   AF-A0A0R0M1Q6-F1
#
_cell.length_a   1.000
_cell.length_b   1.000
_cell.length_c   1.000
_cell.angle_alpha   90.00
_cell.angle_beta   90.00
_cell.angle_gamma   90.00
#
_symmetry.space_group_name_H-M   'P 1'
#
loop_
_entity.id
_entity.type
_entity.pdbx_description
1 polymer ?
#
loop_
_entity_poly.entity_id
_entity_poly.type
_entity_poly.pdbx_seq_one_letter_code
_entity_poly.pdbx_strand_id
1 'polypeptide(L)'
;MSQNYYIEEHIKKYGRRFDYETKKAKALVRSEKKKVTLAKELTGIKAKLFAKKQKTIKAQKKKEIRMQNVKEKIIEKIQSGPLPLFLMDRGIITKGKELAHSIKEKRREASAKYSVPIPRIGGISDKEMFNVVITGKKRGKQWKRMVTKPCFVGENFTRKIPKQERFIRPMALRFKNAHVSHPDMKVTFNLPIISIKTNPHSRLYSSLGVLTRGTIIEVNVSELGIVEQNGRVVWGKYAQITNNPERDGCVNAVLLT
;
A
#
# COMPACT_ATOMS: atom_id res chain seq x y z
N MET A 1 -0.10 -30.73 36.15
CA MET A 1 -0.25 -30.66 34.68
C MET A 1 -0.17 -32.08 34.14
N SER A 2 -1.01 -32.46 33.19
CA SER A 2 -0.88 -33.75 32.52
C SER A 2 0.45 -33.83 31.77
N GLN A 3 1.26 -34.85 32.04
CA GLN A 3 2.54 -35.07 31.35
C GLN A 3 2.33 -35.82 30.02
N ASN A 4 3.17 -35.52 29.03
CA ASN A 4 3.29 -36.22 27.74
C ASN A 4 1.99 -36.28 26.90
N TYR A 5 1.92 -37.21 25.93
CA TYR A 5 0.78 -37.49 25.05
C TYR A 5 -0.24 -38.44 25.69
N TYR A 6 -0.61 -38.19 26.94
CA TYR A 6 -1.46 -39.08 27.75
C TYR A 6 -2.81 -39.44 27.08
N ILE A 7 -3.40 -38.55 26.27
CA ILE A 7 -4.64 -38.84 25.52
C ILE A 7 -4.40 -39.86 24.40
N GLU A 8 -3.29 -39.74 23.67
CA GLU A 8 -2.95 -40.70 22.61
C GLU A 8 -2.57 -42.05 23.20
N GLU A 9 -1.82 -42.06 24.31
CA GLU A 9 -1.52 -43.29 25.06
C GLU A 9 -2.77 -43.97 25.57
N HIS A 10 -3.73 -43.20 26.10
CA HIS A 10 -5.02 -43.73 26.53
C HIS A 10 -5.79 -44.35 25.35
N ILE A 11 -5.80 -43.69 24.18
CA ILE A 11 -6.41 -44.24 22.97
C ILE A 11 -5.70 -45.52 22.51
N LYS A 12 -4.37 -45.61 22.65
CA LYS A 12 -3.60 -46.82 22.30
C LYS A 12 -3.86 -47.97 23.28
N LYS A 13 -3.97 -47.68 24.58
CA LYS A 13 -4.16 -48.69 25.65
C LYS A 13 -5.60 -49.18 25.75
N TYR A 14 -6.57 -48.26 25.68
CA TYR A 14 -7.98 -48.54 25.96
C TYR A 14 -8.89 -48.34 24.73
N GLY A 15 -8.33 -47.93 23.59
CA GLY A 15 -9.10 -47.65 22.39
C GLY A 15 -9.87 -46.33 22.46
N ARG A 16 -10.70 -46.10 21.44
CA ARG A 16 -11.72 -45.05 21.45
C ARG A 16 -13.04 -45.64 21.90
N ARG A 17 -13.98 -44.76 22.25
CA ARG A 17 -15.38 -45.14 22.48
C ARG A 17 -15.91 -45.95 21.28
N PHE A 18 -16.60 -47.05 21.53
CA PHE A 18 -17.07 -47.99 20.50
C PHE A 18 -17.86 -47.30 19.36
N ASP A 19 -18.68 -46.30 19.66
CA ASP A 19 -19.47 -45.56 18.65
C ASP A 19 -18.71 -44.43 17.92
N TYR A 20 -17.41 -44.25 18.16
CA TYR A 20 -16.67 -43.09 17.64
C TYR A 20 -16.70 -43.05 16.11
N GLU A 21 -16.45 -44.19 15.46
CA GLU A 21 -16.38 -44.28 14.00
C GLU A 21 -17.75 -44.07 13.36
N THR A 22 -18.79 -44.69 13.93
CA THR A 22 -20.17 -44.56 13.45
C THR A 22 -20.67 -43.11 13.57
N LYS A 23 -20.35 -42.42 14.67
CA LYS A 23 -20.67 -40.99 14.84
C LYS A 23 -19.88 -40.11 13.88
N LYS A 24 -18.59 -40.37 13.68
CA LYS A 24 -17.74 -39.60 12.76
C LYS A 24 -18.22 -39.72 11.31
N ALA A 25 -18.54 -40.94 10.86
CA ALA A 25 -19.10 -41.18 9.53
C ALA A 25 -20.44 -40.45 9.33
N LYS A 26 -21.38 -40.60 10.29
CA LYS A 26 -22.67 -39.88 10.25
C LYS A 26 -22.50 -38.36 10.26
N ALA A 27 -21.52 -37.83 10.99
CA ALA A 27 -21.23 -36.40 11.02
C ALA A 27 -20.69 -35.89 9.67
N LEU A 28 -19.83 -36.66 9.01
CA LEU A 28 -19.25 -36.31 7.70
C LEU A 28 -20.33 -36.22 6.63
N VAL A 29 -21.22 -37.22 6.55
CA VAL A 29 -22.36 -37.24 5.62
C VAL A 29 -23.32 -36.07 5.89
N ARG A 30 -23.67 -35.81 7.17
CA ARG A 30 -24.56 -34.68 7.53
C ARG A 30 -23.94 -33.31 7.24
N SER A 31 -22.60 -33.21 7.20
CA SER A 31 -21.91 -31.94 7.01
C SER A 31 -22.25 -31.28 5.67
N GLU A 32 -22.56 -32.06 4.64
CA GLU A 32 -22.93 -31.56 3.31
C GLU A 32 -24.28 -30.87 3.33
N LYS A 33 -25.31 -31.54 3.86
CA LYS A 33 -26.65 -30.96 4.04
C LYS A 33 -26.60 -29.74 4.96
N LYS A 34 -25.85 -29.82 6.07
CA LYS A 34 -25.64 -28.69 6.98
C LYS A 34 -25.03 -27.47 6.28
N LYS A 35 -24.12 -27.65 5.33
CA LYS A 35 -23.58 -26.52 4.56
C LYS A 35 -24.66 -25.84 3.72
N VAL A 36 -25.55 -26.62 3.12
CA VAL A 36 -26.66 -26.09 2.30
C VAL A 36 -27.68 -25.36 3.16
N THR A 37 -28.07 -25.93 4.31
CA THR A 37 -29.01 -25.27 5.23
C THR A 37 -28.42 -23.97 5.76
N LEU A 38 -27.16 -23.98 6.22
CA LEU A 38 -26.46 -22.79 6.65
C LEU A 38 -26.35 -21.74 5.54
N ALA A 39 -26.19 -22.13 4.27
CA ALA A 39 -26.15 -21.18 3.18
C ALA A 39 -27.49 -20.45 2.96
N LYS A 40 -28.61 -21.12 3.25
CA LYS A 40 -29.97 -20.59 3.08
C LYS A 40 -30.45 -19.80 4.29
N GLU A 41 -30.14 -20.28 5.49
CA GLU A 41 -30.68 -19.77 6.76
C GLU A 41 -29.84 -18.65 7.37
N LEU A 42 -28.53 -18.62 7.09
CA LEU A 42 -27.68 -17.55 7.63
C LEU A 42 -28.05 -16.22 7.00
N THR A 43 -28.24 -15.20 7.83
CA THR A 43 -28.51 -13.81 7.41
C THR A 43 -27.40 -12.86 7.88
N GLY A 44 -27.37 -11.65 7.30
CA GLY A 44 -26.45 -10.59 7.69
C GLY A 44 -24.96 -10.92 7.55
N ILE A 45 -24.16 -10.55 8.55
CA ILE A 45 -22.69 -10.73 8.54
C ILE A 45 -22.31 -12.21 8.53
N LYS A 46 -23.07 -13.07 9.22
CA LYS A 46 -22.80 -14.50 9.30
C LYS A 46 -22.90 -15.16 7.91
N ALA A 47 -23.89 -14.77 7.11
CA ALA A 47 -24.03 -15.21 5.72
C ALA A 47 -22.83 -14.79 4.85
N LYS A 48 -22.41 -13.52 4.97
CA LYS A 48 -21.26 -12.97 4.23
C LYS A 48 -19.96 -13.70 4.57
N LEU A 49 -19.70 -13.96 5.86
CA LEU A 49 -18.53 -14.72 6.31
C LEU A 49 -18.55 -16.16 5.82
N PHE A 50 -19.72 -16.81 5.88
CA PHE A 50 -19.89 -18.17 5.38
C PHE A 50 -19.62 -18.25 3.86
N ALA A 51 -20.20 -17.35 3.07
CA ALA A 51 -19.96 -17.28 1.62
C ALA A 51 -18.48 -17.01 1.29
N LYS A 52 -17.82 -16.09 2.02
CA LYS A 52 -16.39 -15.82 1.87
C LYS A 52 -15.54 -17.07 2.13
N LYS A 53 -15.84 -17.81 3.20
CA LYS A 53 -15.16 -19.07 3.53
C LYS A 53 -15.39 -20.15 2.46
N GLN A 54 -16.59 -20.26 1.91
CA GLN A 54 -16.84 -21.22 0.82
C GLN A 54 -16.08 -20.84 -0.46
N LYS A 55 -15.99 -19.53 -0.78
CA LYS A 55 -15.24 -19.03 -1.94
C LYS A 55 -13.74 -19.36 -1.83
N THR A 56 -13.14 -19.19 -0.65
CA THR A 56 -11.72 -19.52 -0.44
C THR A 56 -11.46 -21.01 -0.55
N ILE A 57 -12.31 -21.86 0.04
CA ILE A 57 -12.22 -23.33 -0.08
C ILE A 57 -12.32 -23.78 -1.54
N LYS A 58 -13.29 -23.25 -2.30
CA LYS A 58 -13.43 -23.59 -3.73
C LYS A 58 -12.22 -23.14 -4.55
N ALA A 59 -11.69 -21.95 -4.28
CA ALA A 59 -10.49 -21.45 -4.95
C ALA A 59 -9.26 -22.32 -4.65
N GLN A 60 -9.09 -22.76 -3.41
CA GLN A 60 -8.00 -23.65 -3.01
C GLN A 60 -8.11 -25.02 -3.71
N LYS A 61 -9.28 -25.66 -3.66
CA LYS A 61 -9.51 -26.93 -4.37
C LYS A 61 -9.25 -26.82 -5.87
N LYS A 62 -9.66 -25.71 -6.49
CA LYS A 62 -9.39 -25.46 -7.92
C LYS A 62 -7.89 -25.33 -8.21
N LYS A 63 -7.11 -24.73 -7.30
CA LYS A 63 -5.64 -24.67 -7.42
C LYS A 63 -5.01 -26.05 -7.24
N GLU A 64 -5.47 -26.84 -6.25
CA GLU A 64 -4.98 -28.21 -6.02
C GLU A 64 -5.21 -29.12 -7.23
N ILE A 65 -6.43 -29.11 -7.78
CA ILE A 65 -6.76 -29.85 -9.01
C ILE A 65 -5.89 -29.38 -10.18
N ARG A 66 -5.69 -28.07 -10.33
CA ARG A 66 -4.80 -27.53 -11.37
C ARG A 66 -3.35 -28.00 -11.19
N MET A 67 -2.82 -28.02 -9.96
CA MET A 67 -1.46 -28.50 -9.71
C MET A 67 -1.31 -30.00 -9.98
N GLN A 68 -2.33 -30.81 -9.68
CA GLN A 68 -2.35 -32.23 -10.05
C GLN A 68 -2.34 -32.41 -11.57
N ASN A 69 -3.19 -31.68 -12.30
CA ASN A 69 -3.30 -31.80 -13.76
C ASN A 69 -2.11 -31.18 -14.53
N VAL A 70 -1.38 -30.22 -13.96
CA VAL A 70 -0.23 -29.55 -14.62
C VAL A 70 1.03 -30.42 -14.64
N LYS A 71 1.13 -31.47 -13.80
CA LYS A 71 2.26 -32.40 -13.81
C LYS A 71 2.42 -33.16 -15.14
N GLU A 72 1.45 -33.10 -16.04
CA GLU A 72 1.47 -33.77 -17.35
C GLU A 72 1.71 -32.83 -18.54
N LYS A 73 1.84 -31.51 -18.33
CA LYS A 73 2.21 -30.62 -19.43
C LYS A 73 3.70 -30.67 -19.69
N ILE A 74 4.09 -31.57 -20.59
CA ILE A 74 5.36 -31.49 -21.32
C ILE A 74 5.43 -30.10 -21.93
N ILE A 75 6.40 -29.31 -21.49
CA ILE A 75 6.66 -27.99 -22.04
C ILE A 75 7.29 -28.23 -23.42
N GLU A 76 6.47 -28.18 -24.47
CA GLU A 76 7.01 -27.99 -25.81
C GLU A 76 7.77 -26.66 -25.79
N LYS A 77 9.09 -26.75 -25.87
CA LYS A 77 9.98 -25.59 -25.99
C LYS A 77 9.64 -24.91 -27.31
N ILE A 78 8.83 -23.85 -27.24
CA ILE A 78 8.70 -22.90 -28.33
C ILE A 78 10.10 -22.37 -28.62
N GLN A 79 10.60 -22.63 -29.83
CA GLN A 79 11.87 -22.14 -30.36
C GLN A 79 11.83 -20.61 -30.50
N SER A 80 12.04 -19.91 -29.38
CA SER A 80 12.65 -18.59 -29.37
C SER A 80 14.03 -18.79 -28.76
N GLY A 81 15.08 -18.40 -29.49
CA GLY A 81 16.47 -18.60 -29.06
C GLY A 81 16.74 -18.06 -27.65
N PRO A 82 17.72 -18.63 -26.92
CA PRO A 82 18.02 -18.24 -25.56
C PRO A 82 18.43 -16.76 -25.51
N LEU A 83 17.65 -15.96 -24.80
CA LEU A 83 18.03 -14.59 -24.46
C LEU A 83 19.06 -14.64 -23.32
N PRO A 84 20.10 -13.81 -23.34
CA PRO A 84 20.94 -13.60 -22.17
C PRO A 84 20.08 -13.19 -20.96
N LEU A 85 20.44 -13.67 -19.77
CA LEU A 85 19.66 -13.44 -18.53
C LEU A 85 19.33 -11.96 -18.29
N PHE A 86 20.26 -11.06 -18.62
CA PHE A 86 20.11 -9.60 -18.48
C PHE A 86 19.12 -8.95 -19.47
N LEU A 87 18.68 -9.68 -20.51
CA LEU A 87 17.67 -9.24 -21.49
C LEU A 87 16.31 -9.88 -21.26
N MET A 88 16.19 -10.91 -20.42
CA MET A 88 14.91 -11.61 -20.18
C MET A 88 13.88 -10.71 -19.48
N ASP A 89 14.30 -9.83 -18.58
CA ASP A 89 13.42 -8.94 -17.80
C ASP A 89 13.12 -7.59 -18.47
N ARG A 90 13.81 -7.30 -19.58
CA ARG A 90 13.62 -6.07 -20.36
C ARG A 90 12.73 -6.41 -21.55
N GLY A 91 11.42 -6.36 -21.34
CA GLY A 91 10.41 -6.76 -22.34
C GLY A 91 10.77 -6.35 -23.77
N ILE A 92 10.96 -7.34 -24.64
CA ILE A 92 11.31 -7.13 -26.05
C ILE A 92 10.04 -6.70 -26.78
N ILE A 93 9.98 -5.43 -27.16
CA ILE A 93 8.92 -4.89 -28.01
C ILE A 93 9.16 -5.43 -29.42
N THR A 94 8.17 -6.11 -30.00
CA THR A 94 8.25 -6.70 -31.34
C THR A 94 8.18 -5.58 -32.40
N LYS A 95 9.31 -5.36 -33.09
CA LYS A 95 9.58 -4.24 -34.02
C LYS A 95 8.78 -4.23 -35.34
N GLY A 96 7.64 -4.92 -35.43
CA GLY A 96 6.94 -5.15 -36.70
C GLY A 96 6.13 -3.96 -37.23
N LYS A 97 5.81 -2.96 -36.40
CA LYS A 97 4.91 -1.82 -36.76
C LYS A 97 5.40 -0.44 -36.26
N GLU A 98 6.72 -0.26 -36.07
CA GLU A 98 7.28 0.89 -35.33
C GLU A 98 7.42 2.19 -36.16
N LEU A 99 7.56 2.15 -37.48
CA LEU A 99 7.96 3.35 -38.23
C LEU A 99 6.90 4.48 -38.20
N ALA A 100 5.61 4.17 -38.37
CA ALA A 100 4.53 5.16 -38.33
C ALA A 100 4.08 5.53 -36.90
N HIS A 101 4.29 4.62 -35.93
CA HIS A 101 3.96 4.84 -34.52
C HIS A 101 5.04 5.67 -33.78
N SER A 102 6.29 5.63 -34.27
CA SER A 102 7.45 6.26 -33.63
C SER A 102 7.35 7.77 -33.46
N ILE A 103 6.73 8.52 -34.39
CA ILE A 103 6.66 9.99 -34.29
C ILE A 103 5.65 10.41 -33.21
N LYS A 104 4.51 9.71 -33.15
CA LYS A 104 3.47 9.95 -32.14
C LYS A 104 3.93 9.46 -30.76
N GLU A 105 4.66 8.34 -30.73
CA GLU A 105 5.31 7.83 -29.53
C GLU A 105 6.43 8.76 -29.07
N LYS A 106 7.32 9.26 -29.92
CA LYS A 106 8.36 10.24 -29.54
C LYS A 106 7.77 11.51 -28.91
N ARG A 107 6.68 12.05 -29.48
CA ARG A 107 5.97 13.21 -28.89
C ARG A 107 5.32 12.86 -27.53
N ARG A 108 4.78 11.65 -27.38
CA ARG A 108 4.19 11.16 -26.13
C ARG A 108 5.25 10.82 -25.07
N GLU A 109 6.39 10.27 -25.49
CA GLU A 109 7.53 9.89 -24.66
C GLU A 109 8.25 11.09 -24.08
N ALA A 110 8.44 12.18 -24.83
CA ALA A 110 9.08 13.38 -24.30
C ALA A 110 8.34 13.93 -23.07
N SER A 111 6.99 13.90 -23.09
CA SER A 111 6.16 14.30 -21.95
C SER A 111 6.03 13.20 -20.89
N ALA A 112 6.07 11.93 -21.27
CA ALA A 112 5.92 10.81 -20.34
C ALA A 112 7.22 10.48 -19.59
N LYS A 113 8.39 10.77 -20.17
CA LYS A 113 9.71 10.42 -19.63
C LYS A 113 10.01 11.09 -18.29
N TYR A 114 9.51 12.31 -18.09
CA TYR A 114 9.66 13.06 -16.85
C TYR A 114 8.33 13.24 -16.10
N SER A 115 7.31 12.45 -16.46
CA SER A 115 6.05 12.49 -15.75
C SER A 115 6.20 11.84 -14.39
N VAL A 116 5.79 12.55 -13.34
CA VAL A 116 5.61 11.96 -12.02
C VAL A 116 4.53 10.85 -12.07
N PRO A 117 4.61 9.81 -11.21
CA PRO A 117 3.65 8.70 -11.18
C PRO A 117 2.19 9.12 -11.07
N ILE A 118 1.91 10.20 -10.34
CA ILE A 118 0.57 10.78 -10.17
C ILE A 118 0.59 12.21 -10.73
N PRO A 119 0.26 12.42 -12.01
CA PRO A 119 0.36 13.75 -12.63
C PRO A 119 -0.84 14.65 -12.33
N ARG A 120 -2.04 14.09 -12.18
CA ARG A 120 -3.28 14.84 -11.91
C ARG A 120 -3.91 14.37 -10.62
N ILE A 121 -4.14 15.31 -9.70
CA ILE A 121 -4.78 15.07 -8.41
C ILE A 121 -6.06 15.90 -8.35
N GLY A 122 -7.12 15.33 -7.79
CA GLY A 122 -8.37 16.07 -7.57
C GLY A 122 -8.16 17.29 -6.67
N GLY A 123 -8.80 18.41 -6.99
CA GLY A 123 -8.69 19.63 -6.20
C GLY A 123 -9.17 19.44 -4.76
N ILE A 124 -8.52 20.10 -3.82
CA ILE A 124 -8.92 20.14 -2.41
C ILE A 124 -9.44 21.54 -2.11
N SER A 125 -10.59 21.63 -1.44
CA SER A 125 -11.14 22.92 -1.02
C SER A 125 -10.43 23.44 0.23
N ASP A 126 -10.27 24.76 0.33
CA ASP A 126 -9.66 25.39 1.51
C ASP A 126 -10.44 25.12 2.80
N LYS A 127 -11.77 24.90 2.69
CA LYS A 127 -12.64 24.53 3.81
C LYS A 127 -12.28 23.15 4.38
N GLU A 128 -11.87 22.21 3.53
CA GLU A 128 -11.42 20.89 3.97
C GLU A 128 -10.05 20.95 4.63
N MET A 129 -9.18 21.83 4.13
CA MET A 129 -7.80 22.02 4.62
C MET A 129 -7.72 22.75 5.96
N PHE A 130 -8.59 23.74 6.16
CA PHE A 130 -8.53 24.64 7.30
C PHE A 130 -9.82 24.63 8.11
N ASN A 131 -9.70 24.27 9.39
CA ASN A 131 -10.75 24.48 10.36
C ASN A 131 -10.66 25.88 10.98
N VAL A 132 -11.80 26.51 11.26
CA VAL A 132 -11.87 27.84 11.87
C VAL A 132 -11.70 27.71 13.38
N VAL A 133 -10.72 28.42 13.95
CA VAL A 133 -10.53 28.48 15.41
C VAL A 133 -11.11 29.77 15.95
N ILE A 134 -12.09 29.63 16.84
CA ILE A 134 -12.80 30.74 17.46
C ILE A 134 -12.10 31.12 18.77
N THR A 135 -11.88 32.42 19.00
CA THR A 135 -11.13 32.95 20.14
C THR A 135 -11.91 34.02 20.92
N GLY A 136 -11.54 34.20 22.19
CA GLY A 136 -12.15 35.18 23.11
C GLY A 136 -13.34 34.64 23.90
N LYS A 137 -13.63 35.25 25.06
CA LYS A 137 -14.69 34.82 25.99
C LYS A 137 -16.06 34.71 25.32
N LYS A 138 -16.43 35.71 24.50
CA LYS A 138 -17.68 35.74 23.73
C LYS A 138 -17.64 34.97 22.40
N ARG A 139 -16.51 34.32 22.06
CA ARG A 139 -16.35 33.55 20.81
C ARG A 139 -16.66 34.31 19.51
N GLY A 140 -16.42 35.63 19.47
CA GLY A 140 -16.67 36.45 18.28
C GLY A 140 -15.52 36.52 17.26
N LYS A 141 -14.30 36.07 17.63
CA LYS A 141 -13.10 36.27 16.79
C LYS A 141 -12.68 34.99 16.08
N GLN A 142 -12.73 34.98 14.75
CA GLN A 142 -12.52 33.79 13.90
C GLN A 142 -11.34 33.92 12.92
N TRP A 143 -10.29 34.65 13.29
CA TRP A 143 -9.17 34.96 12.38
C TRP A 143 -8.14 33.82 12.23
N LYS A 144 -8.13 32.87 13.17
CA LYS A 144 -7.21 31.73 13.19
C LYS A 144 -7.73 30.56 12.35
N ARG A 145 -6.80 29.79 11.79
CA ARG A 145 -7.04 28.62 10.94
C ARG A 145 -6.20 27.45 11.44
N MET A 146 -6.81 26.32 11.71
CA MET A 146 -6.12 25.08 12.08
C MET A 146 -6.00 24.20 10.84
N VAL A 147 -4.79 23.70 10.56
CA VAL A 147 -4.57 22.73 9.49
C VAL A 147 -5.09 21.38 9.96
N THR A 148 -5.99 20.79 9.18
CA THR A 148 -6.61 19.47 9.45
C THR A 148 -5.84 18.32 8.84
N LYS A 149 -5.03 18.58 7.81
CA LYS A 149 -4.25 17.58 7.09
C LYS A 149 -2.86 17.38 7.71
N PRO A 150 -2.26 16.19 7.55
CA PRO A 150 -0.87 15.93 7.89
C PRO A 150 0.09 16.97 7.33
N CYS A 151 1.11 17.32 8.12
CA CYS A 151 2.10 18.30 7.74
C CYS A 151 3.51 17.85 8.14
N PHE A 152 4.51 18.30 7.38
CA PHE A 152 5.90 18.25 7.76
C PHE A 152 6.31 19.59 8.34
N VAL A 153 7.12 19.52 9.37
CA VAL A 153 7.66 20.66 10.07
C VAL A 153 9.15 20.38 10.26
N GLY A 154 10.01 21.26 9.75
CA GLY A 154 11.45 21.08 9.83
C GLY A 154 11.96 21.00 11.28
N GLU A 155 13.15 20.45 11.46
CA GLU A 155 13.73 20.14 12.77
C GLU A 155 13.87 21.39 13.66
N ASN A 156 14.20 22.54 13.06
CA ASN A 156 14.39 23.81 13.76
C ASN A 156 13.09 24.61 13.97
N PHE A 157 11.92 23.96 13.98
CA PHE A 157 10.65 24.65 14.12
C PHE A 157 10.34 25.05 15.57
N THR A 158 10.28 26.35 15.80
CA THR A 158 9.72 26.94 17.01
C THR A 158 8.31 27.50 16.71
N ARG A 159 7.38 27.29 17.65
CA ARG A 159 6.03 27.86 17.52
C ARG A 159 6.08 29.38 17.69
N LYS A 160 5.37 30.10 16.82
CA LYS A 160 5.16 31.53 16.98
C LYS A 160 4.30 31.80 18.21
N ILE A 161 4.45 33.00 18.78
CA ILE A 161 3.64 33.46 19.91
C ILE A 161 2.15 33.37 19.53
N PRO A 162 1.25 32.92 20.43
CA PRO A 162 -0.16 32.68 20.10
C PRO A 162 -0.90 33.88 19.51
N LYS A 163 -0.47 35.11 19.79
CA LYS A 163 -1.06 36.32 19.22
C LYS A 163 -0.70 36.55 17.74
N GLN A 164 0.45 36.06 17.28
CA GLN A 164 0.93 36.18 15.90
C GLN A 164 0.65 34.92 15.05
N GLU A 165 0.40 33.77 15.69
CA GLU A 165 0.08 32.52 14.99
C GLU A 165 -1.35 32.55 14.42
N ARG A 166 -1.46 32.72 13.10
CA ARG A 166 -2.73 32.59 12.36
C ARG A 166 -3.02 31.15 11.92
N PHE A 167 -2.01 30.48 11.35
CA PHE A 167 -2.12 29.10 10.88
C PHE A 167 -1.52 28.14 11.92
N ILE A 168 -2.37 27.32 12.52
CA ILE A 168 -2.01 26.37 13.57
C ILE A 168 -1.77 25.01 12.94
N ARG A 169 -0.55 24.49 13.06
CA ARG A 169 -0.19 23.11 12.70
C ARG A 169 -0.13 22.26 13.97
N PRO A 170 -1.13 21.41 14.27
CA PRO A 170 -1.17 20.63 15.50
C PRO A 170 -0.05 19.58 15.53
N MET A 171 0.50 19.28 16.71
CA MET A 171 1.64 18.37 16.85
C MET A 171 1.33 16.93 16.43
N ALA A 172 0.11 16.45 16.69
CA ALA A 172 -0.33 15.11 16.34
C ALA A 172 -0.34 14.85 14.81
N LEU A 173 -0.43 15.91 14.00
CA LEU A 173 -0.41 15.81 12.53
C LEU A 173 0.97 16.08 11.94
N ARG A 174 2.03 16.20 12.76
CA ARG A 174 3.39 16.45 12.29
C ARG A 174 4.11 15.14 12.04
N PHE A 175 4.39 14.86 10.77
CA PHE A 175 5.17 13.70 10.37
C PHE A 175 6.63 14.10 10.15
N LYS A 176 7.55 13.25 10.59
CA LYS A 176 8.99 13.40 10.34
C LYS A 176 9.50 12.43 9.28
N ASN A 177 8.89 11.25 9.18
CA ASN A 177 9.33 10.18 8.30
C ASN A 177 8.25 9.82 7.28
N ALA A 178 8.67 9.22 6.16
CA ALA A 178 7.81 8.67 5.14
C ALA A 178 8.19 7.22 4.81
N HIS A 179 7.20 6.40 4.51
CA HIS A 179 7.40 5.06 3.96
C HIS A 179 7.57 5.15 2.45
N VAL A 180 8.81 5.06 2.01
CA VAL A 180 9.22 5.31 0.64
C VAL A 180 9.47 3.97 -0.07
N SER A 181 8.78 3.75 -1.18
CA SER A 181 8.96 2.58 -2.05
C SER A 181 9.89 2.89 -3.21
N HIS A 182 10.88 2.03 -3.45
CA HIS A 182 11.76 2.14 -4.62
C HIS A 182 11.21 1.26 -5.78
N PRO A 183 10.88 1.84 -6.95
CA PRO A 183 10.17 1.12 -8.01
C PRO A 183 10.98 -0.04 -8.60
N ASP A 184 12.31 0.08 -8.71
CA ASP A 184 13.15 -0.91 -9.39
C ASP A 184 13.46 -2.11 -8.49
N MET A 185 13.88 -1.86 -7.24
CA MET A 185 14.20 -2.88 -6.24
C MET A 185 12.96 -3.50 -5.60
N LYS A 186 11.79 -2.84 -5.67
CA LYS A 186 10.53 -3.28 -5.03
C LYS A 186 10.64 -3.46 -3.50
N VAL A 187 11.47 -2.64 -2.86
CA VAL A 187 11.65 -2.59 -1.40
C VAL A 187 11.12 -1.26 -0.85
N THR A 188 10.68 -1.27 0.40
CA THR A 188 10.17 -0.10 1.13
C THR A 188 11.09 0.27 2.29
N PHE A 189 11.34 1.56 2.47
CA PHE A 189 12.20 2.12 3.51
C PHE A 189 11.45 3.17 4.33
N ASN A 190 11.78 3.33 5.61
CA ASN A 190 11.22 4.37 6.47
C ASN A 190 12.19 5.54 6.57
N LEU A 191 12.15 6.43 5.57
CA LEU A 191 13.14 7.48 5.39
C LEU A 191 12.68 8.80 6.03
N PRO A 192 13.58 9.57 6.67
CA PRO A 192 13.23 10.88 7.19
C PRO A 192 13.00 11.88 6.05
N ILE A 193 11.98 12.72 6.22
CA ILE A 193 11.64 13.81 5.31
C ILE A 193 12.58 14.97 5.60
N ILE A 194 13.24 15.49 4.57
CA ILE A 194 14.13 16.66 4.66
C ILE A 194 13.33 17.93 4.44
N SER A 195 12.59 17.97 3.32
CA SER A 195 11.82 19.15 2.93
C SER A 195 10.63 18.80 2.06
N ILE A 196 9.68 19.72 1.95
CA ILE A 196 8.62 19.66 0.95
C ILE A 196 9.01 20.58 -0.19
N LYS A 197 9.02 20.06 -1.43
CA LYS A 197 9.31 20.88 -2.60
C LYS A 197 8.05 21.50 -3.17
N THR A 198 7.07 20.68 -3.52
CA THR A 198 5.86 21.16 -4.20
C THR A 198 4.63 20.40 -3.74
N ASN A 199 3.59 21.16 -3.37
CA ASN A 199 2.24 20.64 -3.22
C ASN A 199 1.44 20.99 -4.48
N PRO A 200 0.73 20.02 -5.10
CA PRO A 200 0.02 20.23 -6.37
C PRO A 200 -1.16 21.19 -6.27
N HIS A 201 -1.72 21.45 -5.08
CA HIS A 201 -2.92 22.29 -4.95
C HIS A 201 -2.60 23.77 -4.77
N SER A 202 -1.54 24.12 -4.03
CA SER A 202 -1.16 25.52 -3.80
C SER A 202 0.25 25.66 -3.24
N ARG A 203 0.93 26.75 -3.62
CA ARG A 203 2.22 27.15 -3.03
C ARG A 203 2.12 27.43 -1.53
N LEU A 204 0.98 27.93 -1.06
CA LEU A 204 0.74 28.14 0.38
C LEU A 204 0.84 26.82 1.16
N TYR A 205 0.36 25.72 0.58
CA TYR A 205 0.44 24.40 1.20
C TYR A 205 1.85 23.85 1.21
N SER A 206 2.67 24.14 0.20
CA SER A 206 4.10 23.86 0.23
C SER A 206 4.77 24.61 1.39
N SER A 207 4.49 25.90 1.57
CA SER A 207 5.08 26.71 2.66
C SER A 207 4.60 26.29 4.06
N LEU A 208 3.33 25.93 4.21
CA LEU A 208 2.80 25.34 5.45
C LEU A 208 3.27 23.91 5.66
N GLY A 209 3.87 23.29 4.65
CA GLY A 209 4.36 21.94 4.70
C GLY A 209 3.24 20.89 4.77
N VAL A 210 2.12 21.10 4.07
CA VAL A 210 1.02 20.12 4.08
C VAL A 210 1.37 18.93 3.18
N LEU A 211 1.19 17.73 3.72
CA LEU A 211 1.41 16.45 3.08
C LEU A 211 0.08 15.92 2.53
N THR A 212 -0.23 16.26 1.28
CA THR A 212 -1.37 15.70 0.54
C THR A 212 -0.93 14.70 -0.50
N ARG A 213 -1.86 13.91 -1.03
CA ARG A 213 -1.60 13.04 -2.18
C ARG A 213 -1.01 13.84 -3.34
N GLY A 214 0.06 13.33 -3.93
CA GLY A 214 0.78 13.96 -5.03
C GLY A 214 1.79 15.04 -4.62
N THR A 215 1.91 15.35 -3.32
CA THR A 215 2.97 16.25 -2.83
C THR A 215 4.34 15.63 -3.11
N ILE A 216 5.26 16.43 -3.62
CA ILE A 216 6.65 16.05 -3.85
C ILE A 216 7.46 16.47 -2.63
N ILE A 217 8.07 15.47 -2.01
CA ILE A 217 8.91 15.59 -0.83
C ILE A 217 10.34 15.22 -1.18
N GLU A 218 11.29 15.81 -0.46
CA GLU A 218 12.68 15.41 -0.46
C GLU A 218 12.91 14.52 0.75
N VAL A 219 13.39 13.31 0.50
CA VAL A 219 13.63 12.29 1.53
C VAL A 219 15.11 11.96 1.59
N ASN A 220 15.59 11.67 2.80
CA ASN A 220 16.96 11.27 2.99
C ASN A 220 17.16 9.84 2.48
N VAL A 221 18.08 9.63 1.55
CA VAL A 221 18.36 8.33 0.91
C VAL A 221 19.73 7.77 1.26
N SER A 222 20.39 8.29 2.30
CA SER A 222 21.69 7.77 2.75
C SER A 222 21.67 6.26 3.06
N GLU A 223 20.54 5.73 3.56
CA GLU A 223 20.36 4.29 3.81
C GLU A 223 20.34 3.43 2.53
N LEU A 224 20.04 4.02 1.37
CA LEU A 224 20.01 3.30 0.09
C LEU A 224 21.39 3.15 -0.55
N GLY A 225 22.39 3.92 -0.10
CA GLY A 225 23.75 3.88 -0.65
C GLY A 225 23.81 4.22 -2.14
N ILE A 226 22.94 5.12 -2.63
CA ILE A 226 22.95 5.53 -4.04
C ILE A 226 24.18 6.42 -4.28
N VAL A 227 25.00 6.05 -5.25
CA VAL A 227 26.21 6.79 -5.63
C VAL A 227 26.06 7.27 -7.08
N GLU A 228 26.42 8.52 -7.33
CA GLU A 228 26.53 9.06 -8.69
C GLU A 228 27.76 8.48 -9.42
N GLN A 229 27.81 8.61 -10.75
CA GLN A 229 28.96 8.15 -11.54
C GLN A 229 30.29 8.80 -11.13
N ASN A 230 30.23 9.97 -10.49
CA ASN A 230 31.37 10.72 -9.97
C ASN A 230 31.85 10.23 -8.58
N GLY A 231 31.25 9.19 -8.02
CA GLY A 231 31.59 8.64 -6.69
C GLY A 231 31.00 9.42 -5.50
N ARG A 232 30.19 10.47 -5.74
CA ARG A 232 29.51 11.20 -4.65
C ARG A 232 28.28 10.44 -4.18
N VAL A 233 28.13 10.35 -2.86
CA VAL A 233 26.97 9.71 -2.23
C VAL A 233 25.77 10.66 -2.28
N VAL A 234 24.66 10.18 -2.83
CA VAL A 234 23.39 10.89 -2.84
C VAL A 234 22.71 10.67 -1.50
N TRP A 235 22.46 11.76 -0.77
CA TRP A 235 21.78 11.73 0.52
C TRP A 235 20.35 12.28 0.46
N GLY A 236 19.94 12.93 -0.63
CA GLY A 236 18.59 13.46 -0.82
C GLY A 236 18.02 13.10 -2.18
N LYS A 237 16.78 12.59 -2.22
CA LYS A 237 16.07 12.31 -3.48
C LYS A 237 14.61 12.70 -3.37
N TYR A 238 13.99 12.99 -4.52
CA TYR A 238 12.57 13.31 -4.57
C TYR A 238 11.71 12.05 -4.51
N ALA A 239 10.61 12.16 -3.77
CA ALA A 239 9.58 11.15 -3.69
C ALA A 239 8.21 11.82 -3.81
N GLN A 240 7.26 11.11 -4.41
CA GLN A 240 5.88 11.57 -4.51
C GLN A 240 4.98 10.78 -3.56
N ILE A 241 4.19 11.49 -2.75
CA ILE A 241 3.21 10.87 -1.85
C ILE A 241 2.08 10.25 -2.68
N THR A 242 1.78 8.98 -2.44
CA THR A 242 0.81 8.21 -3.23
C THR A 242 -0.55 8.04 -2.56
N ASN A 243 -0.57 7.98 -1.23
CA ASN A 243 -1.79 7.80 -0.44
C ASN A 243 -2.39 9.14 0.03
N ASN A 244 -3.48 9.08 0.80
CA ASN A 244 -4.06 10.22 1.51
C ASN A 244 -3.71 10.09 3.01
N PRO A 245 -2.64 10.75 3.50
CA PRO A 245 -2.13 10.50 4.85
C PRO A 245 -3.15 10.79 5.97
N GLU A 246 -4.12 11.66 5.72
CA GLU A 246 -5.21 12.01 6.64
C GLU A 246 -6.14 10.84 7.01
N ARG A 247 -6.21 9.78 6.17
CA ARG A 247 -7.09 8.62 6.40
C ARG A 247 -6.37 7.45 7.05
N ASP A 248 -5.08 7.32 6.75
CA ASP A 248 -4.30 6.12 7.08
C ASP A 248 -3.38 6.35 8.28
N GLY A 249 -3.00 7.60 8.58
CA GLY A 249 -1.99 7.91 9.59
C GLY A 249 -0.56 7.56 9.17
N CYS A 250 -0.36 7.18 7.91
CA CYS A 250 0.95 6.88 7.32
C CYS A 250 1.21 7.77 6.10
N VAL A 251 2.46 8.17 5.89
CA VAL A 251 2.88 8.90 4.68
C VAL A 251 3.58 7.92 3.75
N ASN A 252 2.87 7.44 2.73
CA ASN A 252 3.42 6.50 1.75
C ASN A 252 3.83 7.26 0.50
N ALA A 253 5.06 7.05 0.05
CA ALA A 253 5.61 7.72 -1.12
C ALA A 253 6.37 6.75 -2.04
N VAL A 254 6.54 7.15 -3.30
CA VAL A 254 7.33 6.44 -4.30
C VAL A 254 8.50 7.33 -4.71
N LEU A 255 9.72 6.78 -4.76
CA LEU A 255 10.88 7.51 -5.26
C LEU A 255 10.68 7.88 -6.72
N LEU A 256 11.02 9.12 -7.05
CA LEU A 256 11.14 9.60 -8.42
C LEU A 256 12.55 9.25 -8.88
N THR A 257 12.69 8.20 -9.67
CA THR A 257 13.97 7.73 -10.20
C THR A 257 14.42 8.49 -11.43
#